data_AF-A0A926JIW0-F1
#
_entry.id   AF-A0A926JIW0-F1
#
_cell.length_a   1.000
_cell.length_b   1.000
_cell.length_c   1.000
_cell.angle_alpha   90.00
_cell.angle_beta   90.00
_cell.angle_gamma   90.00
#
_symmetry.space_group_name_H-M   'P 1'
#
loop_
_entity.id
_entity.type
_entity.pdbx_description
1 polymer ?
#
loop_
_entity_poly.entity_id
_entity_poly.type
_entity_poly.pdbx_seq_one_letter_code
_entity_poly.pdbx_strand_id
1 'polypeptide(L)'
;MTPHFQEWLSRLERCEPNAMHCTLVEPTKIPSLFHPCVTEDKNSPAAISGSGCTCRRAFYDPEFGLPVVGEHFKHVGTGGTDQWSYKTYAPLELRPDDIFSSFHTGRGLFWARTDKGDLSILPQRHGLGYNIGYSGGGPHALAAYLTQIARNDGGTTPAGTPYEDAHPAIVAWTQSKAADRGTNELTLSDLQAMLES
;
A
#
# COMPACT_ATOMS: atom_id res chain seq x y z
N MET A 1 7.21 -0.91 -11.90
CA MET A 1 6.76 -1.60 -10.68
C MET A 1 7.87 -1.46 -9.66
N THR A 2 7.60 -1.12 -8.39
CA THR A 2 8.66 -1.06 -7.36
C THR A 2 8.93 -2.46 -6.81
N PRO A 3 10.15 -2.75 -6.31
CA PRO A 3 10.47 -4.07 -5.75
C PRO A 3 9.51 -4.49 -4.63
N HIS A 4 9.22 -3.60 -3.69
CA HIS A 4 8.28 -3.84 -2.58
C HIS A 4 6.85 -4.14 -3.05
N PHE A 5 6.37 -3.43 -4.07
CA PHE A 5 5.04 -3.72 -4.63
C PHE A 5 5.02 -5.08 -5.32
N GLN A 6 6.11 -5.46 -5.98
CA GLN A 6 6.23 -6.77 -6.64
C GLN A 6 6.34 -7.91 -5.62
N GLU A 7 7.07 -7.71 -4.53
CA GLU A 7 7.13 -8.63 -3.38
C GLU A 7 5.73 -8.84 -2.80
N TRP A 8 5.04 -7.75 -2.45
CA TRP A 8 3.66 -7.78 -1.96
C TRP A 8 2.71 -8.48 -2.94
N LEU A 9 2.77 -8.13 -4.23
CA LEU A 9 1.92 -8.75 -5.25
C LEU A 9 2.20 -10.25 -5.41
N SER A 10 3.46 -10.66 -5.31
CA SER A 10 3.88 -12.06 -5.52
C SER A 10 3.37 -13.02 -4.45
N ARG A 11 3.05 -12.52 -3.25
CA ARG A 11 2.51 -13.33 -2.14
C ARG A 11 0.98 -13.40 -2.12
N LEU A 12 0.29 -12.60 -2.93
CA LEU A 12 -1.18 -12.59 -2.92
C LEU A 12 -1.74 -13.90 -3.47
N GLU A 13 -2.70 -14.46 -2.75
CA GLU A 13 -3.36 -15.70 -3.13
C GLU A 13 -4.76 -15.42 -3.67
N ARG A 14 -5.07 -15.97 -4.86
CA ARG A 14 -6.41 -15.82 -5.45
C ARG A 14 -7.44 -16.56 -4.61
N CYS A 15 -8.59 -15.94 -4.36
CA CYS A 15 -9.68 -16.53 -3.60
C CYS A 15 -11.05 -16.17 -4.18
N GLU A 16 -12.09 -16.84 -3.67
CA GLU A 16 -13.47 -16.46 -3.95
C GLU A 16 -13.83 -15.14 -3.24
N PRO A 17 -14.53 -14.20 -3.91
CA PRO A 17 -14.92 -12.94 -3.28
C PRO A 17 -15.85 -13.17 -2.08
N ASN A 18 -15.65 -12.39 -1.02
CA ASN A 18 -16.48 -12.41 0.19
C ASN A 18 -16.89 -10.99 0.60
N ALA A 19 -17.63 -10.86 1.71
CA ALA A 19 -18.12 -9.57 2.19
C ALA A 19 -17.02 -8.52 2.39
N MET A 20 -15.82 -8.92 2.82
CA MET A 20 -14.68 -8.03 3.03
C MET A 20 -14.04 -7.53 1.72
N HIS A 21 -14.27 -8.21 0.60
CA HIS A 21 -13.88 -7.70 -0.72
C HIS A 21 -14.88 -6.66 -1.23
N CYS A 22 -16.17 -6.88 -0.96
CA CYS A 22 -17.23 -5.96 -1.36
C CYS A 22 -17.06 -4.57 -0.73
N THR A 23 -16.47 -4.46 0.46
CA THR A 23 -16.20 -3.18 1.13
C THR A 23 -15.06 -2.38 0.47
N LEU A 24 -14.26 -3.00 -0.42
CA LEU A 24 -13.21 -2.34 -1.20
C LEU A 24 -13.69 -1.86 -2.58
N VAL A 25 -14.95 -2.12 -2.92
CA VAL A 25 -15.54 -1.84 -4.24
C VAL A 25 -16.77 -0.95 -4.08
N GLU A 26 -16.93 0.01 -4.99
CA GLU A 26 -18.15 0.82 -5.03
C GLU A 26 -19.40 -0.08 -5.19
N PRO A 27 -20.52 0.20 -4.49
CA PRO A 27 -21.68 -0.69 -4.49
C PRO A 27 -22.18 -1.09 -5.89
N THR A 28 -22.17 -0.15 -6.84
CA THR A 28 -22.60 -0.38 -8.23
C THR A 28 -21.66 -1.30 -9.02
N LYS A 29 -20.42 -1.46 -8.56
CA LYS A 29 -19.38 -2.27 -9.21
C LYS A 29 -19.20 -3.65 -8.55
N ILE A 30 -19.82 -3.92 -7.41
CA ILE A 30 -19.75 -5.21 -6.69
C ILE A 30 -20.02 -6.41 -7.58
N PRO A 31 -21.04 -6.43 -8.48
CA PRO A 31 -21.30 -7.60 -9.32
C PRO A 31 -20.08 -8.04 -10.15
N SER A 32 -19.23 -7.10 -10.57
CA SER A 32 -18.03 -7.40 -11.36
C SER A 32 -16.93 -8.18 -10.60
N LEU A 33 -17.01 -8.29 -9.27
CA LEU A 33 -16.13 -9.17 -8.49
C LEU A 33 -16.41 -10.65 -8.75
N PHE A 34 -17.64 -10.98 -9.13
CA PHE A 34 -18.11 -12.35 -9.31
C PHE A 34 -18.12 -12.78 -10.78
N HIS A 35 -17.79 -11.88 -11.70
CA HIS A 35 -17.75 -12.18 -13.13
C HIS A 35 -16.33 -12.61 -13.53
N PRO A 36 -16.17 -13.69 -14.31
CA PRO A 36 -14.86 -14.12 -14.80
C PRO A 36 -14.22 -13.04 -15.68
N CYS A 37 -12.90 -13.05 -15.82
CA CYS A 37 -12.24 -12.21 -16.82
C CYS A 37 -12.55 -12.73 -18.24
N VAL A 38 -12.48 -11.89 -19.27
CA VAL A 38 -12.57 -12.37 -20.68
C VAL A 38 -11.46 -13.33 -21.08
N THR A 39 -10.36 -13.35 -20.33
CA THR A 39 -9.27 -14.33 -20.49
C THR A 39 -9.65 -15.71 -19.96
N GLU A 40 -10.66 -15.80 -19.10
CA GLU A 40 -11.19 -17.03 -18.49
C GLU A 40 -12.47 -17.47 -19.20
N ASP A 41 -13.38 -16.52 -19.48
CA ASP A 41 -14.62 -16.73 -20.22
C ASP A 41 -14.85 -15.60 -21.22
N LYS A 42 -14.79 -15.91 -22.52
CA LYS A 42 -14.98 -14.95 -23.60
C LYS A 42 -16.37 -14.29 -23.60
N ASN A 43 -17.38 -14.96 -23.04
CA ASN A 43 -18.75 -14.45 -22.94
C ASN A 43 -19.03 -13.74 -21.61
N SER A 44 -17.99 -13.48 -20.82
CA SER A 44 -18.11 -12.84 -19.52
C SER A 44 -18.91 -11.52 -19.60
N PRO A 45 -19.78 -11.23 -18.62
CA PRO A 45 -20.40 -9.91 -18.48
C PRO A 45 -19.40 -8.76 -18.27
N ALA A 46 -18.14 -9.06 -17.95
CA ALA A 46 -17.05 -8.09 -17.86
C ALA A 46 -16.47 -7.70 -19.23
N ALA A 47 -16.90 -8.35 -20.32
CA ALA A 47 -16.49 -8.04 -21.68
C ALA A 47 -17.01 -6.66 -22.12
N ILE A 48 -16.13 -5.87 -22.70
CA ILE A 48 -16.51 -4.60 -23.34
C ILE A 48 -16.69 -4.89 -24.83
N SER A 49 -17.91 -5.26 -25.25
CA SER A 49 -18.34 -5.42 -26.66
C SER A 49 -17.28 -5.93 -27.64
N GLY A 50 -16.56 -7.02 -27.30
CA GLY A 50 -15.52 -7.62 -28.15
C GLY A 50 -14.17 -6.89 -28.21
N SER A 51 -14.05 -5.78 -27.49
CA SER A 51 -12.90 -4.85 -27.49
C SER A 51 -12.08 -4.91 -26.21
N GLY A 52 -12.35 -5.83 -25.28
CA GLY A 52 -11.55 -5.97 -24.06
C GLY A 52 -12.36 -6.32 -22.81
N CYS A 53 -11.90 -5.91 -21.63
CA CYS A 53 -12.63 -6.12 -20.38
C CYS A 53 -12.39 -5.05 -19.32
N THR A 54 -13.37 -4.90 -18.44
CA THR A 54 -13.19 -4.33 -17.09
C THR A 54 -13.68 -5.36 -16.10
N CYS A 55 -12.75 -6.08 -15.47
CA CYS A 55 -13.07 -7.14 -14.51
C CYS A 55 -12.35 -6.92 -13.18
N ARG A 56 -12.77 -7.67 -12.15
CA ARG A 56 -12.13 -7.64 -10.84
C ARG A 56 -11.78 -9.05 -10.41
N ARG A 57 -10.71 -9.17 -9.63
CA ARG A 57 -10.31 -10.42 -8.97
C ARG A 57 -10.13 -10.19 -7.48
N ALA A 58 -10.59 -11.16 -6.70
CA ALA A 58 -10.38 -11.23 -5.27
C ALA A 58 -9.09 -12.00 -4.96
N PHE A 59 -8.32 -11.48 -4.01
CA PHE A 59 -7.14 -12.10 -3.46
C PHE A 59 -7.13 -11.87 -1.95
N TYR A 60 -6.37 -12.68 -1.22
CA TYR A 60 -6.02 -12.38 0.16
C TYR A 60 -4.51 -12.27 0.30
N ASP A 61 -4.09 -11.39 1.21
CA ASP A 61 -2.71 -11.33 1.68
C ASP A 61 -2.56 -12.35 2.83
N PRO A 62 -1.89 -13.51 2.62
CA PRO A 62 -1.80 -14.55 3.64
C PRO A 62 -1.04 -14.10 4.87
N GLU A 63 -0.14 -13.13 4.71
CA GLU A 63 0.71 -12.61 5.76
C GLU A 63 -0.17 -11.87 6.79
N PHE A 64 -1.04 -10.96 6.32
CA PHE A 64 -1.85 -10.10 7.19
C PHE A 64 -3.34 -10.45 7.25
N GLY A 65 -3.79 -11.47 6.52
CA GLY A 65 -5.20 -11.84 6.43
C GLY A 65 -6.09 -10.76 5.78
N LEU A 66 -5.50 -9.88 4.96
CA LEU A 66 -6.21 -8.72 4.39
C LEU A 66 -6.87 -9.05 3.05
N PRO A 67 -8.12 -8.59 2.80
CA PRO A 67 -8.75 -8.71 1.49
C PRO A 67 -8.06 -7.78 0.50
N VAL A 68 -7.89 -8.24 -0.73
CA VAL A 68 -7.32 -7.44 -1.83
C VAL A 68 -8.19 -7.60 -3.07
N VAL A 69 -8.52 -6.46 -3.70
CA VAL A 69 -9.23 -6.44 -4.98
C VAL A 69 -8.30 -5.91 -6.06
N GLY A 70 -8.02 -6.76 -7.06
CA GLY A 70 -7.38 -6.34 -8.31
C GLY A 70 -8.43 -5.92 -9.33
N GLU A 71 -8.39 -4.69 -9.80
CA GLU A 71 -9.17 -4.21 -10.93
C GLU A 71 -8.33 -4.25 -12.20
N HIS A 72 -8.86 -4.93 -13.21
CA HIS A 72 -8.22 -5.16 -14.50
C HIS A 72 -8.96 -4.44 -15.59
N PHE A 73 -8.22 -3.59 -16.30
CA PHE A 73 -8.65 -2.99 -17.53
C PHE A 73 -7.83 -3.56 -18.68
N LYS A 74 -8.49 -3.91 -19.78
CA LYS A 74 -7.85 -4.33 -21.03
C LYS A 74 -8.65 -3.81 -22.21
N HIS A 75 -7.97 -3.26 -23.22
CA HIS A 75 -8.55 -2.96 -24.51
C HIS A 75 -7.85 -3.77 -25.61
N VAL A 76 -8.58 -4.17 -26.65
CA VAL A 76 -8.06 -4.91 -27.81
C VAL A 76 -7.50 -3.90 -28.81
N GLY A 77 -6.36 -4.21 -29.43
CA GLY A 77 -5.79 -3.41 -30.54
C GLY A 77 -4.86 -2.27 -30.13
N THR A 78 -4.70 -1.97 -28.84
CA THR A 78 -3.76 -0.97 -28.33
C THR A 78 -2.73 -1.63 -27.42
N GLY A 79 -1.47 -1.69 -27.87
CA GLY A 79 -0.37 -2.15 -27.02
C GLY A 79 -0.27 -1.27 -25.76
N GLY A 80 -0.33 -1.87 -24.58
CA GLY A 80 -0.19 -1.16 -23.29
C GLY A 80 -1.47 -0.92 -22.49
N THR A 81 -2.63 -1.44 -22.91
CA THR A 81 -3.88 -1.29 -22.16
C THR A 81 -4.19 -2.43 -21.20
N ASP A 82 -3.33 -3.44 -21.07
CA ASP A 82 -3.44 -4.49 -20.05
C ASP A 82 -2.92 -3.96 -18.71
N GLN A 83 -3.83 -3.44 -17.89
CA GLN A 83 -3.49 -2.70 -16.67
C GLN A 83 -4.21 -3.29 -15.46
N TRP A 84 -3.44 -3.50 -14.40
CA TRP A 84 -3.96 -3.90 -13.10
C TRP A 84 -3.74 -2.79 -12.08
N SER A 85 -4.77 -2.54 -11.28
CA SER A 85 -4.72 -1.71 -10.10
C SER A 85 -5.23 -2.52 -8.90
N TYR A 86 -4.73 -2.25 -7.70
CA TYR A 86 -5.04 -3.06 -6.53
C TYR A 86 -5.51 -2.16 -5.39
N LYS A 87 -6.53 -2.63 -4.67
CA LYS A 87 -7.06 -1.97 -3.47
C LYS A 87 -7.05 -2.96 -2.31
N THR A 88 -6.62 -2.48 -1.16
CA THR A 88 -6.63 -3.20 0.12
C THR A 88 -6.73 -2.19 1.26
N TYR A 89 -6.86 -2.67 2.48
CA TYR A 89 -6.75 -1.87 3.68
C TYR A 89 -5.29 -1.61 4.04
N ALA A 90 -4.97 -0.38 4.41
CA ALA A 90 -3.75 -0.11 5.17
C ALA A 90 -4.02 -0.45 6.64
N PRO A 91 -3.08 -1.08 7.35
CA PRO A 91 -3.25 -1.36 8.76
C PRO A 91 -3.25 -0.05 9.58
N LEU A 92 -3.79 -0.10 10.80
CA LEU A 92 -3.72 1.04 11.73
C LEU A 92 -2.47 1.00 12.62
N GLU A 93 -1.77 -0.14 12.66
CA GLU A 93 -0.52 -0.36 13.39
C GLU A 93 0.16 -1.59 12.76
N LEU A 94 1.47 -1.78 12.95
CA LEU A 94 2.09 -3.08 12.68
C LEU A 94 1.48 -4.16 13.60
N ARG A 95 1.73 -5.44 13.32
CA ARG A 95 1.17 -6.50 14.17
C ARG A 95 1.72 -6.37 15.59
N PRO A 96 0.96 -6.83 16.60
CA PRO A 96 1.52 -7.00 17.93
C PRO A 96 2.84 -7.75 17.87
N ASP A 97 3.83 -7.27 18.61
CA ASP A 97 5.18 -7.85 18.72
C ASP A 97 6.04 -7.80 17.45
N ASP A 98 5.62 -7.12 16.38
CA ASP A 98 6.52 -6.75 15.28
C ASP A 98 7.27 -5.47 15.66
N ILE A 99 8.59 -5.46 15.41
CA ILE A 99 9.41 -4.25 15.56
C ILE A 99 9.66 -3.69 14.17
N PHE A 100 9.42 -2.39 13.98
CA PHE A 100 9.81 -1.71 12.77
C PHE A 100 11.33 -1.79 12.57
N SER A 101 11.78 -2.26 11.40
CA SER A 101 13.21 -2.34 11.05
C SER A 101 13.62 -1.30 10.02
N SER A 102 12.85 -1.13 8.94
CA SER A 102 13.11 -0.11 7.95
C SER A 102 11.88 0.38 7.20
N PHE A 103 11.97 1.63 6.76
CA PHE A 103 10.97 2.31 5.95
C PHE A 103 11.44 2.34 4.50
N HIS A 104 10.53 2.02 3.58
CA HIS A 104 10.80 2.10 2.16
C HIS A 104 9.78 2.96 1.44
N THR A 105 10.28 3.83 0.55
CA THR A 105 9.43 4.58 -0.37
C THR A 105 9.21 3.79 -1.66
N GLY A 106 7.96 3.71 -2.11
CA GLY A 106 7.59 3.25 -3.45
C GLY A 106 6.74 4.31 -4.13
N ARG A 107 6.68 4.34 -5.47
CA ARG A 107 5.87 5.32 -6.22
C ARG A 107 4.41 5.33 -5.71
N GLY A 108 4.06 6.29 -4.86
CA GLY A 108 2.74 6.46 -4.25
C GLY A 108 2.38 5.51 -3.11
N LEU A 109 3.31 4.70 -2.60
CA LEU A 109 3.07 3.78 -1.47
C LEU A 109 4.26 3.78 -0.52
N PHE A 110 3.98 3.60 0.76
CA PHE A 110 4.98 3.49 1.80
C PHE A 110 4.92 2.13 2.46
N TRP A 111 6.09 1.57 2.73
CA TRP A 111 6.25 0.23 3.26
C TRP A 111 7.07 0.27 4.54
N ALA A 112 6.74 -0.65 5.44
CA ALA A 112 7.56 -0.97 6.59
C ALA A 112 8.05 -2.41 6.44
N ARG A 113 9.33 -2.60 6.67
CA ARG A 113 9.94 -3.90 6.95
C ARG A 113 9.90 -4.11 8.47
N THR A 114 9.58 -5.31 8.92
CA THR A 114 9.67 -5.69 10.34
C THR A 114 11.04 -6.32 10.63
N ASP A 115 11.37 -6.49 11.91
CA ASP A 115 12.54 -7.24 12.39
C ASP A 115 12.53 -8.71 11.94
N LYS A 116 11.33 -9.27 11.72
CA LYS A 116 11.11 -10.62 11.16
C LYS A 116 11.31 -10.68 9.64
N GLY A 117 11.50 -9.55 8.98
CA GLY A 117 11.68 -9.43 7.53
C GLY A 117 10.38 -9.26 6.74
N ASP A 118 9.23 -9.19 7.42
CA ASP A 118 7.93 -9.09 6.76
C ASP A 118 7.71 -7.70 6.18
N LEU A 119 7.15 -7.66 4.97
CA LEU A 119 6.78 -6.42 4.30
C LEU A 119 5.32 -6.06 4.60
N SER A 120 5.11 -4.97 5.33
CA SER A 120 3.78 -4.39 5.60
C SER A 120 3.58 -3.10 4.82
N ILE A 121 2.32 -2.82 4.45
CA ILE A 121 1.91 -1.45 4.11
C ILE A 121 2.08 -0.59 5.36
N LEU A 122 2.62 0.62 5.22
CA LEU A 122 2.83 1.52 6.35
C LEU A 122 1.48 1.84 7.03
N PRO A 123 1.38 1.78 8.37
CA PRO A 123 0.18 2.12 9.11
C PRO A 123 -0.43 3.50 8.79
N GLN A 124 -1.71 3.56 8.41
CA GLN A 124 -2.37 4.81 7.95
C GLN A 124 -3.78 4.99 8.52
N ARG A 125 -4.07 6.19 9.01
CA ARG A 125 -5.39 6.56 9.56
C ARG A 125 -6.21 7.20 8.42
N HIS A 126 -7.26 6.53 7.95
CA HIS A 126 -8.32 7.02 7.02
C HIS A 126 -8.19 6.79 5.50
N GLY A 127 -7.51 5.74 5.00
CA GLY A 127 -7.56 5.35 3.57
C GLY A 127 -7.00 6.39 2.57
N LEU A 128 -6.70 7.57 3.06
CA LEU A 128 -5.98 8.69 2.50
C LEU A 128 -4.55 8.54 3.02
N GLY A 129 -3.81 7.61 2.42
CA GLY A 129 -2.49 7.24 2.90
C GLY A 129 -1.52 8.42 3.01
N TYR A 130 -0.32 8.19 3.54
CA TYR A 130 0.73 9.19 3.34
C TYR A 130 0.97 9.24 1.82
N ASN A 131 0.52 10.29 1.17
CA ASN A 131 0.84 10.56 -0.23
C ASN A 131 1.85 11.71 -0.21
N ILE A 132 2.96 11.57 -0.94
CA ILE A 132 3.79 12.72 -1.31
C ILE A 132 2.99 13.49 -2.37
N GLY A 133 2.10 14.36 -1.90
CA GLY A 133 1.15 15.09 -2.72
C GLY A 133 -0.24 15.13 -2.09
N TYR A 134 -0.74 16.34 -1.86
CA TYR A 134 -2.03 16.71 -1.26
C TYR A 134 -3.13 15.65 -1.41
N SER A 135 -3.26 14.76 -0.42
CA SER A 135 -4.47 13.96 -0.16
C SER A 135 -4.36 13.06 1.08
N GLY A 136 -3.22 12.97 1.76
CA GLY A 136 -3.17 12.38 3.11
C GLY A 136 -1.90 12.76 3.85
N GLY A 137 -2.05 13.36 5.04
CA GLY A 137 -1.02 13.74 6.02
C GLY A 137 0.08 14.74 5.60
N GLY A 138 0.57 14.64 4.35
CA GLY A 138 1.73 15.36 3.84
C GLY A 138 3.06 14.85 4.42
N PRO A 139 4.19 15.39 3.92
CA PRO A 139 5.53 15.06 4.43
C PRO A 139 5.68 15.21 5.94
N HIS A 140 5.01 16.20 6.55
CA HIS A 140 5.07 16.41 8.00
C HIS A 140 4.42 15.28 8.81
N ALA A 141 3.27 14.75 8.39
CA ALA A 141 2.67 13.63 9.11
C ALA A 141 3.53 12.36 8.99
N LEU A 142 4.14 12.14 7.82
CA LEU A 142 5.11 11.06 7.65
C LEU A 142 6.32 11.27 8.58
N ALA A 143 6.85 12.49 8.65
CA ALA A 143 7.97 12.80 9.52
C ALA A 143 7.65 12.62 11.01
N ALA A 144 6.45 13.02 11.45
CA ALA A 144 5.99 12.83 12.82
C ALA A 144 5.91 11.34 13.17
N TYR A 145 5.34 10.53 12.27
CA TYR A 145 5.28 9.08 12.42
C TYR A 145 6.68 8.45 12.52
N LEU A 146 7.60 8.78 11.61
CA LEU A 146 8.97 8.28 11.63
C LEU A 146 9.77 8.74 12.87
N THR A 147 9.48 9.95 13.37
CA THR A 147 10.08 10.48 14.61
C THR A 147 9.65 9.65 15.82
N GLN A 148 8.37 9.30 15.90
CA GLN A 148 7.85 8.47 16.98
C GLN A 148 8.48 7.07 16.96
N ILE A 149 8.57 6.45 15.77
CA ILE A 149 9.25 5.16 15.57
C ILE A 149 10.67 5.20 16.13
N ALA A 150 11.42 6.25 15.81
CA ALA A 150 12.78 6.39 16.29
C ALA A 150 12.84 6.54 17.82
N ARG A 151 11.92 7.31 18.40
CA ARG A 151 11.82 7.54 19.86
C ARG A 151 11.43 6.30 20.65
N ASN A 152 10.72 5.35 20.06
CA ASN A 152 10.23 4.16 20.74
C ASN A 152 10.88 2.86 20.28
N ASP A 153 12.06 2.96 19.65
CA ASP A 153 12.86 1.82 19.21
C ASP A 153 12.08 0.88 18.27
N GLY A 154 11.22 1.44 17.44
CA GLY A 154 10.44 0.71 16.44
C GLY A 154 9.24 -0.08 16.97
N GLY A 155 8.93 -0.01 18.27
CA GLY A 155 7.86 -0.81 18.88
C GLY A 155 6.44 -0.34 18.53
N THR A 156 5.98 0.75 19.14
CA THR A 156 4.58 1.22 18.97
C THR A 156 4.42 1.97 17.66
N THR A 157 3.59 1.49 16.73
CA THR A 157 3.48 2.09 15.37
C THR A 157 2.08 2.58 15.00
N PRO A 158 1.33 3.23 15.91
CA PRO A 158 -0.04 3.61 15.66
C PRO A 158 -0.11 4.66 14.57
N ALA A 159 -1.06 4.47 13.66
CA ALA A 159 -1.30 5.38 12.57
C ALA A 159 -1.90 6.71 13.06
N GLY A 160 -1.40 7.82 12.50
CA GLY A 160 -1.97 9.14 12.74
C GLY A 160 -1.80 9.62 14.17
N THR A 161 -0.55 9.64 14.64
CA THR A 161 -0.15 10.23 15.92
C THR A 161 -0.63 11.67 16.06
N PRO A 162 -1.07 12.08 17.25
CA PRO A 162 -1.47 13.45 17.51
C PRO A 162 -0.23 14.33 17.60
N TYR A 163 -0.06 15.28 16.66
CA TYR A 163 0.76 16.50 16.78
C TYR A 163 2.06 16.39 17.62
N GLU A 164 2.80 15.28 17.54
CA GLU A 164 4.16 15.28 18.05
C GLU A 164 5.02 16.10 17.09
N ASP A 165 5.85 16.98 17.62
CA ASP A 165 6.80 17.74 16.82
C ASP A 165 7.75 16.76 16.14
N ALA A 166 7.56 16.62 14.82
CA ALA A 166 8.44 15.86 13.95
C ALA A 166 9.86 16.42 14.07
N HIS A 167 10.86 15.53 14.15
CA HIS A 167 12.24 15.98 14.26
C HIS A 167 12.64 16.76 13.00
N PRO A 168 13.28 17.94 13.12
CA PRO A 168 13.61 18.77 11.96
C PRO A 168 14.42 18.06 10.87
N ALA A 169 15.34 17.17 11.26
CA ALA A 169 16.12 16.37 10.32
C ALA A 169 15.23 15.41 9.50
N ILE A 170 14.24 14.79 10.14
CA ILE A 170 13.29 13.87 9.50
C ILE A 170 12.31 14.65 8.60
N VAL A 171 11.89 15.84 9.02
CA VAL A 171 11.11 16.76 8.17
C VAL A 171 11.89 17.14 6.92
N ALA A 172 13.16 17.54 7.05
CA ALA A 172 14.00 17.88 5.92
C ALA A 172 14.15 16.70 4.95
N TRP A 173 14.31 15.49 5.48
CA TRP A 173 14.38 14.28 4.66
C TRP A 173 13.08 13.99 3.91
N THR A 174 11.93 14.00 4.59
CA THR A 174 10.61 13.72 3.97
C THR A 174 10.20 14.74 2.91
N GLN A 175 10.73 15.97 2.99
CA GLN A 175 10.53 17.03 2.00
C GLN A 175 11.59 17.02 0.88
N SER A 176 12.62 16.19 0.99
CA SER A 176 13.70 16.15 0.02
C SER A 176 13.31 15.33 -1.22
N LYS A 177 13.98 15.62 -2.34
CA LYS A 177 13.89 14.80 -3.57
C LYS A 177 14.31 13.34 -3.37
N ALA A 178 14.95 13.03 -2.24
CA ALA A 178 15.37 11.68 -1.88
C ALA A 178 14.14 10.80 -1.54
N ALA A 179 13.12 11.39 -0.88
CA ALA A 179 11.84 10.72 -0.63
C ALA A 179 11.06 10.48 -1.95
N ASP A 180 11.10 11.45 -2.88
CA ASP A 180 10.38 11.38 -4.17
C ASP A 180 10.88 10.28 -5.12
N ARG A 181 12.15 9.88 -5.00
CA ARG A 181 12.78 8.96 -5.97
C ARG A 181 12.42 7.49 -5.77
N GLY A 182 11.79 7.11 -4.66
CA GLY A 182 11.30 5.73 -4.47
C GLY A 182 12.40 4.67 -4.36
N THR A 183 13.63 5.09 -4.02
CA THR A 183 14.83 4.23 -3.98
C THR A 183 15.54 4.24 -2.64
N ASN A 184 14.95 4.89 -1.63
CA ASN A 184 15.64 5.13 -0.37
C ASN A 184 14.97 4.36 0.75
N GLU A 185 15.74 3.44 1.30
CA GLU A 185 15.49 2.83 2.60
C GLU A 185 15.95 3.79 3.70
N LEU A 186 15.18 3.87 4.78
CA LEU A 186 15.62 4.43 6.06
C LEU A 186 15.48 3.34 7.11
N THR A 187 16.60 2.90 7.66
CA THR A 187 16.58 1.94 8.77
C THR A 187 16.20 2.63 10.07
N LEU A 188 15.79 1.85 11.07
CA LEU A 188 15.59 2.35 12.43
C LEU A 188 16.83 3.06 12.97
N SER A 189 18.03 2.49 12.73
CA SER A 189 19.30 3.13 13.11
C SER A 189 19.52 4.46 12.42
N ASP A 190 19.18 4.60 11.14
CA ASP A 190 19.27 5.89 10.43
C ASP A 190 18.34 6.93 11.06
N LEU A 191 17.10 6.53 11.37
CA LEU A 191 16.13 7.42 12.00
C LEU A 191 16.60 7.86 13.40
N GLN A 192 17.18 6.95 14.18
CA GLN A 192 17.75 7.25 15.49
C GLN A 192 18.95 8.20 15.38
N ALA A 193 19.86 7.97 14.44
CA ALA A 193 20.98 8.87 14.19
C ALA A 193 20.52 10.28 13.78
N MET A 194 19.40 10.39 13.05
CA MET A 194 18.78 11.67 12.71
C MET A 194 18.13 12.39 13.90
N LEU A 195 17.85 11.71 15.02
CA LEU A 195 17.40 12.35 16.27
C LEU A 195 18.57 12.95 17.06
N GLU A 196 19.80 12.47 16.83
CA GLU A 196 21.00 12.92 17.53
C GLU A 196 21.71 14.10 16.83
N SER A 197 21.27 14.45 15.61
CA SER A 197 21.83 15.53 14.77
C SER A 197 21.15 16.88 15.01
#